data_AF-A0A5C1K427-F1
#
_entry.id   AF-A0A5C1K427-F1
#
_cell.length_a   1.000
_cell.length_b   1.000
_cell.length_c   1.000
_cell.angle_alpha   90.00
_cell.angle_beta   90.00
_cell.angle_gamma   90.00
#
_symmetry.space_group_name_H-M   'P 1'
#
loop_
_entity.id
_entity.type
_entity.pdbx_description
1 polymer ?
#
loop_
_entity_poly.entity_id
_entity_poly.type
_entity_poly.pdbx_seq_one_letter_code
_entity_poly.pdbx_strand_id
1 'polypeptide(L)'
;QMVLVITYREPPNPEYEEFQNRLLIRARKYFDGEVAPSLMNLIAGCFYDGILLYAEVLNETIQEGGTREDGLRIVEKMQGRRYHGVTGLVVMDKNNDRETDFVLWAMGDLDSGDFQPAAHYSGAEKQIWWTGRPIPWVKGAPPLDNPPCAFDLDDPSCDKTPLSTLAIVALGTGITFIMFGVSSFLIFRKLMLEKELASMLWRIRWEELQFGNSERYHKGAGSRLTLSLRGSSYGSLMTAHGKYQIFANTGHFKGNVVAIKHVNKKRIELTRQVLFELKHIKNVHSTLPPPFFGPGINPPNFCIAPNICPRGILQDILENDSINLDWMFRYSLINDLVK
;
A
#
# COMPACT_ATOMS: atom_id res chain seq x y z
N GLN A 1 14.48 8.19 -32.92
CA GLN A 1 13.40 9.19 -33.00
C GLN A 1 13.86 10.24 -34.01
N MET A 2 13.04 10.59 -35.01
CA MET A 2 13.38 11.69 -35.92
C MET A 2 12.77 12.97 -35.38
N VAL A 3 13.51 14.06 -35.46
CA VAL A 3 13.01 15.41 -35.17
C VAL A 3 13.10 16.23 -36.46
N LEU A 4 12.00 16.88 -36.81
CA LEU A 4 11.93 17.89 -37.85
C LEU A 4 11.77 19.25 -37.18
N VAL A 5 12.52 20.24 -37.62
CA VAL A 5 12.45 21.61 -37.08
C VAL A 5 12.09 22.55 -38.20
N ILE A 6 11.08 23.38 -37.99
CA ILE A 6 10.68 24.41 -38.94
C ILE A 6 11.11 25.76 -38.36
N THR A 7 11.88 26.52 -39.13
CA THR A 7 12.31 27.87 -38.76
C THR A 7 11.97 28.85 -39.87
N TYR A 8 11.97 30.15 -39.56
CA TYR A 8 12.01 31.16 -40.61
C TYR A 8 13.27 30.99 -41.46
N ARG A 9 13.16 31.34 -42.74
CA ARG A 9 14.29 31.39 -43.65
C ARG A 9 15.03 32.70 -43.45
N GLU A 10 16.30 32.61 -43.06
CA GLU A 10 17.18 33.76 -43.11
C GLU A 10 17.48 34.11 -44.58
N PRO A 11 17.32 35.39 -44.96
CA PRO A 11 17.61 35.84 -46.32
C PRO A 11 19.11 35.63 -46.64
N PRO A 12 19.45 34.91 -47.73
CA PRO A 12 20.84 34.63 -48.08
C PRO A 12 21.51 35.78 -48.85
N ASN A 13 20.85 36.92 -49.00
CA ASN A 13 21.31 38.04 -49.81
C ASN A 13 22.33 38.90 -49.03
N PRO A 14 23.34 39.45 -49.71
CA PRO A 14 24.44 40.18 -49.07
C PRO A 14 23.98 41.46 -48.35
N GLU A 15 22.87 42.06 -48.78
CA GLU A 15 22.31 43.25 -48.13
C GLU A 15 21.82 42.95 -46.72
N TYR A 16 21.30 41.73 -46.48
CA TYR A 16 20.87 41.30 -45.16
C TYR A 16 22.07 41.08 -44.23
N GLU A 17 23.16 40.50 -44.73
CA GLU A 17 24.39 40.31 -43.96
C GLU A 17 25.01 41.65 -43.53
N GLU A 18 25.07 42.61 -44.46
CA GLU A 18 25.53 43.98 -44.15
C GLU A 18 24.59 44.67 -43.14
N PHE A 19 23.28 44.50 -43.29
CA PHE A 19 22.30 45.01 -42.33
C PHE A 19 22.53 44.42 -40.93
N GLN A 20 22.74 43.11 -40.82
CA GLN A 20 23.01 42.44 -39.54
C GLN A 20 24.28 42.97 -38.89
N ASN A 21 25.38 43.09 -39.65
CA ASN A 21 26.64 43.63 -39.13
C ASN A 21 26.45 45.06 -38.57
N ARG A 22 25.75 45.92 -39.31
CA ARG A 22 25.45 47.29 -38.87
C ARG A 22 24.51 47.33 -37.67
N LEU A 23 23.52 46.44 -37.62
CA LEU A 23 22.59 46.32 -36.50
C LEU A 23 23.33 45.96 -35.21
N LEU A 24 24.22 44.96 -35.26
CA LEU A 24 25.00 44.51 -34.11
C LEU A 24 25.94 45.61 -33.60
N ILE A 25 26.62 46.33 -34.50
CA ILE A 25 27.49 47.47 -34.13
C ILE A 25 26.68 48.57 -33.43
N ARG A 26 25.51 48.93 -33.96
CA ARG A 26 24.66 49.97 -33.38
C ARG A 26 24.05 49.53 -32.05
N ALA A 27 23.58 48.28 -31.96
CA ALA A 27 22.99 47.76 -30.74
C ALA A 27 23.98 47.82 -29.57
N ARG A 28 25.23 47.40 -29.79
CA ARG A 28 26.32 47.51 -28.80
C ARG A 28 26.61 48.95 -28.41
N LYS A 29 26.59 49.88 -29.37
CA LYS A 29 26.90 51.29 -29.13
C LYS A 29 25.82 52.02 -28.31
N TYR A 30 24.55 51.71 -28.54
CA TYR A 30 23.44 52.52 -28.03
C TYR A 30 22.65 51.87 -26.88
N PHE A 31 22.73 50.54 -26.72
CA PHE A 31 21.88 49.81 -25.78
C PHE A 31 22.65 48.97 -24.75
N ASP A 32 23.99 49.06 -24.70
CA ASP A 32 24.88 48.33 -23.76
C ASP A 32 24.55 46.82 -23.62
N GLY A 33 23.94 46.23 -24.64
CA GLY A 33 23.50 44.85 -24.68
C GLY A 33 24.32 44.02 -25.66
N GLU A 34 24.76 42.84 -25.23
CA GLU A 34 25.25 41.82 -26.15
C GLU A 34 24.07 41.24 -26.93
N VAL A 35 23.76 41.85 -28.06
CA VAL A 35 22.84 41.24 -29.03
C VAL A 35 23.59 40.12 -29.73
N ALA A 36 23.27 38.87 -29.39
CA ALA A 36 23.78 37.71 -30.10
C ALA A 36 23.09 37.60 -31.48
N PRO A 37 23.81 37.17 -32.52
CA PRO A 37 23.19 36.83 -33.80
C PRO A 37 22.13 35.75 -33.58
N SER A 38 20.89 36.07 -33.91
CA SER A 38 19.77 35.15 -33.73
C SER A 38 18.67 35.48 -34.73
N LEU A 39 17.66 34.61 -34.80
CA LEU A 39 16.45 34.83 -35.60
C LEU A 39 15.73 36.15 -35.22
N MET A 40 16.03 36.73 -34.06
CA MET A 40 15.54 38.06 -33.66
C MET A 40 16.04 39.17 -34.60
N ASN A 41 17.18 38.99 -35.26
CA ASN A 41 17.70 39.91 -36.27
C ASN A 41 16.79 39.98 -37.51
N LEU A 42 16.10 38.87 -37.83
CA LEU A 42 15.14 38.85 -38.92
C LEU A 42 13.97 39.78 -38.63
N ILE A 43 13.48 39.79 -37.38
CA ILE A 43 12.40 40.68 -36.95
C ILE A 43 12.83 42.14 -37.11
N ALA A 44 14.05 42.49 -36.71
CA ALA A 44 14.59 43.83 -36.90
C ALA A 44 14.67 44.21 -38.40
N GLY A 45 15.06 43.26 -39.26
CA GLY A 45 15.02 43.42 -40.72
C GLY A 45 13.60 43.63 -41.25
N CYS A 46 12.62 42.88 -40.75
CA CYS A 46 11.21 43.07 -41.11
C CYS A 46 10.68 44.45 -40.72
N PHE A 47 11.07 44.99 -39.56
CA PHE A 47 10.72 46.36 -39.19
C PHE A 47 11.36 47.40 -40.12
N TYR A 48 12.63 47.19 -40.49
CA TYR A 48 13.30 48.06 -41.45
C TYR A 48 12.56 48.08 -42.78
N ASP A 49 12.18 46.91 -43.29
CA ASP A 49 11.44 46.77 -44.55
C ASP A 49 10.02 47.33 -44.45
N GLY A 50 9.37 47.23 -43.29
CA GLY A 50 8.05 47.83 -43.06
C GLY A 50 8.08 49.36 -43.10
N ILE A 51 9.13 49.99 -42.56
CA ILE A 51 9.32 51.45 -42.65
C ILE A 51 9.59 51.86 -44.09
N LEU A 52 10.37 51.08 -44.85
CA LEU A 52 10.60 51.34 -46.27
C LEU A 52 9.30 51.29 -47.07
N LEU A 53 8.49 50.24 -46.87
CA LEU A 53 7.17 50.12 -47.52
C LEU A 53 6.28 51.32 -47.21
N TYR A 54 6.21 51.72 -45.93
CA TYR A 54 5.45 52.90 -45.53
C TYR A 54 5.94 54.17 -46.21
N ALA A 55 7.26 54.39 -46.25
CA ALA A 55 7.84 55.58 -46.88
C ALA A 55 7.56 55.63 -48.39
N GLU A 56 7.67 54.49 -49.08
CA GLU A 56 7.38 54.37 -50.50
C GLU A 56 5.91 54.67 -50.81
N VAL A 57 4.99 54.00 -50.10
CA VAL A 57 3.55 54.20 -50.29
C VAL A 57 3.10 55.62 -49.89
N LEU A 58 3.67 56.19 -48.83
CA LEU A 58 3.38 57.56 -48.43
C LEU A 58 3.83 58.56 -49.50
N ASN A 59 5.02 58.37 -50.07
CA ASN A 59 5.54 59.22 -51.14
C ASN A 59 4.62 59.19 -52.37
N GLU A 60 4.18 58.00 -52.80
CA GLU A 60 3.19 57.88 -53.88
C GLU A 60 1.86 58.56 -53.53
N THR A 61 1.38 58.40 -52.30
CA THR A 61 0.11 59.00 -51.86
C THR A 61 0.17 60.53 -51.90
N ILE A 62 1.31 61.12 -51.50
CA ILE A 62 1.54 62.57 -51.58
C ILE A 62 1.63 63.04 -53.04
N GLN A 63 2.31 62.28 -53.91
CA GLN A 63 2.40 62.60 -55.34
C GLN A 63 1.03 62.60 -56.04
N GLU A 64 0.09 61.79 -55.57
CA GLU A 64 -1.29 61.77 -56.06
C GLU A 64 -2.20 62.82 -55.37
N GLY A 65 -1.62 63.76 -54.63
CA GLY A 65 -2.34 64.84 -53.96
C GLY A 65 -3.02 64.44 -52.65
N GLY A 66 -2.73 63.25 -52.11
CA GLY A 66 -3.17 62.81 -50.79
C GLY A 66 -2.30 63.38 -49.66
N THR A 67 -2.69 63.08 -48.43
CA THR A 67 -1.98 63.53 -47.21
C THR A 67 -1.49 62.33 -46.38
N ARG A 68 -0.57 62.59 -45.44
CA ARG A 68 -0.11 61.58 -44.47
C ARG A 68 -1.20 61.11 -43.50
N GLU A 69 -2.30 61.87 -43.41
CA GLU A 69 -3.43 61.57 -42.52
C GLU A 69 -4.41 60.59 -43.17
N ASP A 70 -4.29 60.34 -44.49
CA ASP A 70 -5.13 59.43 -45.26
C ASP A 70 -4.73 57.96 -45.04
N GLY A 71 -4.78 57.50 -43.79
CA GLY A 71 -4.32 56.17 -43.38
C GLY A 71 -4.99 55.02 -44.15
N LEU A 72 -6.28 55.15 -44.47
CA LEU A 72 -7.00 54.12 -45.24
C LEU A 72 -6.38 53.94 -46.64
N ARG A 73 -6.13 55.04 -47.35
CA ARG A 73 -5.55 55.02 -48.70
C ARG A 73 -4.13 54.46 -48.69
N ILE A 74 -3.36 54.79 -47.65
CA ILE A 74 -2.00 54.24 -47.44
C ILE A 74 -2.08 52.72 -47.25
N VAL A 75 -2.95 52.24 -46.36
CA VAL A 75 -3.10 50.80 -46.07
C VAL A 75 -3.64 50.02 -47.28
N GLU A 76 -4.58 50.58 -48.04
CA GLU A 76 -5.08 49.99 -49.29
C GLU A 76 -3.97 49.88 -50.34
N LYS A 77 -3.12 50.90 -50.47
CA LYS A 77 -1.98 50.88 -51.40
C LYS A 77 -0.89 49.88 -51.02
N MET A 78 -0.83 49.42 -49.77
CA MET A 78 0.10 48.37 -49.32
C MET A 78 -0.34 46.96 -49.74
N GLN A 79 -1.64 46.76 -50.03
CA GLN A 79 -2.18 45.43 -50.33
C GLN A 79 -1.62 44.88 -51.63
N GLY A 80 -1.24 43.60 -51.63
CA GLY A 80 -0.73 42.93 -52.81
C GLY A 80 0.62 43.45 -53.33
N ARG A 81 1.32 44.30 -52.57
CA ARG A 81 2.60 44.88 -52.99
C ARG A 81 3.71 43.85 -53.03
N ARG A 82 4.63 44.05 -53.97
CA ARG A 82 5.87 43.29 -54.10
C ARG A 82 7.02 44.27 -54.23
N TYR A 83 7.98 44.21 -53.31
CA TYR A 83 9.14 45.09 -53.30
C TYR A 83 10.37 44.39 -52.74
N HIS A 84 11.56 44.97 -52.95
CA HIS A 84 12.81 44.43 -52.42
C HIS A 84 13.25 45.26 -51.22
N GLY A 85 13.34 44.60 -50.06
CA GLY A 85 13.88 45.16 -48.82
C GLY A 85 15.26 44.58 -48.50
N VAL A 86 15.76 44.86 -47.30
CA VAL A 86 17.01 44.25 -46.80
C VAL A 86 16.84 42.76 -46.55
N THR A 87 15.63 42.31 -46.22
CA THR A 87 15.32 40.88 -46.04
C THR A 87 14.96 40.17 -47.36
N GLY A 88 15.34 40.75 -48.50
CA GLY A 88 15.08 40.20 -49.83
C GLY A 88 13.71 40.60 -50.39
N LEU A 89 13.09 39.70 -51.16
CA LEU A 89 11.77 39.95 -51.74
C LEU A 89 10.70 39.92 -50.65
N VAL A 90 9.96 41.02 -50.52
CA VAL A 90 8.80 41.15 -49.63
C VAL A 90 7.54 41.16 -50.48
N VAL A 91 6.59 40.29 -50.14
CA VAL A 91 5.28 40.21 -50.78
C VAL A 91 4.21 40.36 -49.71
N MET A 92 3.33 41.34 -49.88
CA MET A 92 2.15 41.54 -49.04
C MET A 92 0.97 40.82 -49.68
N ASP A 93 0.17 40.13 -48.88
CA ASP A 93 -1.06 39.50 -49.35
C ASP A 93 -2.22 40.52 -49.43
N LYS A 94 -3.45 40.02 -49.62
CA LYS A 94 -4.65 40.86 -49.70
C LYS A 94 -5.08 41.46 -48.35
N ASN A 95 -4.61 40.87 -47.25
CA ASN A 95 -4.91 41.30 -45.89
C ASN A 95 -3.80 42.20 -45.31
N ASN A 96 -2.79 42.57 -46.11
CA ASN A 96 -1.56 43.24 -45.67
C ASN A 96 -0.70 42.40 -44.72
N ASP A 97 -0.78 41.09 -44.82
CA ASP A 97 0.12 40.17 -44.15
C ASP A 97 1.29 39.82 -45.08
N ARG A 98 2.50 39.76 -44.52
CA ARG A 98 3.69 39.41 -45.28
C ARG A 98 3.72 37.91 -45.56
N GLU A 99 3.80 37.54 -46.84
CA GLU A 99 4.09 36.17 -47.26
C GLU A 99 5.50 35.79 -46.78
N THR A 100 5.60 34.74 -45.97
CA THR A 100 6.82 34.41 -45.21
C THR A 100 7.45 33.11 -45.69
N ASP A 101 8.78 33.12 -45.79
CA ASP A 101 9.58 31.97 -46.19
C ASP A 101 10.03 31.15 -44.97
N PHE A 102 10.03 29.82 -45.12
CA PHE A 102 10.42 28.88 -44.07
C PHE A 102 11.48 27.88 -44.55
N VAL A 103 12.21 27.32 -43.60
CA VAL A 103 13.16 26.21 -43.83
C VAL A 103 12.74 25.02 -42.98
N LEU A 104 12.65 23.87 -43.62
CA LEU A 104 12.51 22.58 -42.95
C LEU A 104 13.90 22.00 -42.73
N TRP A 105 14.26 21.82 -41.47
CA TRP A 105 15.47 21.16 -41.04
C TRP A 105 15.16 19.72 -40.66
N ALA A 106 15.98 18.81 -41.15
CA ALA A 106 15.96 17.42 -40.75
C ALA A 106 17.35 17.00 -40.27
N MET A 107 17.40 16.02 -39.38
CA MET A 107 18.65 15.39 -38.99
C MET A 107 19.23 14.67 -40.20
N GLY A 108 20.33 15.19 -40.74
CA GLY A 108 20.97 14.67 -41.95
C GLY A 108 21.82 13.42 -41.68
N ASP A 109 22.42 13.37 -40.49
CA ASP A 109 23.14 12.22 -39.97
C ASP A 109 22.54 11.80 -38.63
N LEU A 110 22.09 10.54 -38.55
CA LEU A 110 21.46 9.97 -37.36
C LEU A 110 22.46 9.68 -36.24
N ASP A 111 23.75 9.53 -36.57
CA ASP A 111 24.80 9.21 -35.61
C ASP A 111 25.37 10.49 -34.97
N SER A 112 25.65 11.53 -35.77
CA SER A 112 26.13 12.82 -35.25
C SER A 112 25.01 13.68 -34.63
N GLY A 113 23.77 13.50 -35.10
CA GLY A 113 22.63 14.33 -34.71
C GLY A 113 22.59 15.70 -35.40
N ASP A 114 23.42 15.91 -36.45
CA ASP A 114 23.50 17.20 -37.14
C ASP A 114 22.27 17.48 -38.00
N PHE A 115 21.72 18.68 -37.86
CA PHE A 115 20.59 19.16 -38.66
C PHE A 115 21.06 19.82 -39.95
N GLN A 116 20.38 19.49 -41.04
CA GLN A 116 20.61 20.06 -42.36
C GLN A 116 19.29 20.51 -43.00
N PRO A 117 19.31 21.50 -43.90
CA PRO A 117 18.11 21.91 -44.64
C PRO A 117 17.62 20.80 -45.56
N ALA A 118 16.39 20.34 -45.35
CA ALA A 118 15.72 19.34 -46.19
C ALA A 118 14.85 19.99 -47.27
N ALA A 119 14.21 21.13 -46.95
CA ALA A 119 13.39 21.88 -47.89
C ALA A 119 13.30 23.36 -47.54
N HIS A 120 12.96 24.17 -48.54
CA HIS A 120 12.65 25.58 -48.42
C HIS A 120 11.21 25.81 -48.87
N TYR A 121 10.42 26.53 -48.09
CA TYR A 121 9.11 26.98 -48.50
C TYR A 121 9.19 28.45 -48.91
N SER A 122 8.69 28.78 -50.10
CA SER A 122 8.51 30.16 -50.54
C SER A 122 7.07 30.60 -50.27
N GLY A 123 6.91 31.62 -49.43
CA GLY A 123 5.59 32.22 -49.16
C GLY A 123 5.01 32.91 -50.39
N ALA A 124 5.86 33.58 -51.17
CA ALA A 124 5.44 34.28 -52.39
C ALA A 124 4.87 33.35 -53.46
N GLU A 125 5.47 32.16 -53.63
CA GLU A 125 5.04 31.18 -54.64
C GLU A 125 4.10 30.11 -54.09
N LYS A 126 4.03 29.96 -52.77
CA LYS A 126 3.29 28.91 -52.04
C LYS A 126 3.74 27.51 -52.43
N GLN A 127 5.04 27.35 -52.64
CA GLN A 127 5.67 26.10 -53.06
C GLN A 127 6.80 25.67 -52.12
N ILE A 128 6.96 24.35 -51.99
CA ILE A 128 8.05 23.71 -51.26
C ILE A 128 9.10 23.24 -52.26
N TRP A 129 10.31 23.75 -52.08
CA TRP A 129 11.51 23.43 -52.84
C TRP A 129 12.38 22.47 -52.03
N TRP A 130 12.41 21.20 -52.43
CA TRP A 130 13.23 20.18 -51.78
C TRP A 130 14.70 20.32 -52.19
N THR A 131 15.63 20.14 -51.25
CA THR A 131 17.08 20.24 -51.53
C THR A 131 17.63 19.04 -52.32
N GLY A 132 16.76 18.07 -52.65
CA GLY A 132 17.12 16.83 -53.33
C GLY A 132 17.78 15.78 -52.42
N ARG A 133 18.07 16.12 -51.17
CA ARG A 133 18.58 15.17 -50.17
C ARG A 133 17.40 14.42 -49.53
N PRO A 134 17.38 13.07 -49.58
CA PRO A 134 16.34 12.31 -48.90
C PRO A 134 16.48 12.48 -47.38
N ILE A 135 15.36 12.67 -46.70
CA ILE A 135 15.33 12.68 -45.24
C ILE A 135 15.59 11.23 -44.75
N PRO A 136 16.58 10.99 -43.87
CA PRO A 136 16.91 9.65 -43.40
C PRO A 136 15.89 9.17 -42.36
N TRP A 137 14.77 8.65 -42.84
CA TRP A 137 13.76 8.04 -41.98
C TRP A 137 14.28 6.76 -41.33
N VAL A 138 14.06 6.60 -40.02
CA VAL A 138 14.49 5.42 -39.24
C VAL A 138 13.97 4.11 -39.84
N LYS A 139 12.75 4.13 -40.42
CA LYS A 139 12.14 2.98 -41.10
C LYS A 139 12.17 3.10 -42.63
N GLY A 140 13.03 3.96 -43.18
CA GLY A 140 13.17 4.21 -44.62
C GLY A 140 12.09 5.11 -45.24
N ALA A 141 10.93 5.28 -44.59
CA ALA A 141 9.82 6.10 -45.08
C ALA A 141 9.23 7.00 -43.96
N PRO A 142 8.57 8.12 -44.32
CA PRO A 142 7.80 8.90 -43.37
C PRO A 142 6.73 8.03 -42.70
N PRO A 143 6.51 8.19 -41.38
CA PRO A 143 5.41 7.52 -40.73
C PRO A 143 4.08 8.00 -41.31
N LEU A 144 3.07 7.12 -41.27
CA LEU A 144 1.70 7.51 -41.59
C LEU A 144 1.22 8.58 -40.61
N ASP A 145 0.45 9.54 -41.11
CA ASP A 145 -0.16 10.60 -40.29
C ASP A 145 -1.14 10.03 -39.26
N ASN A 146 -1.91 9.02 -39.66
CA ASN A 146 -2.74 8.19 -38.81
C ASN A 146 -2.22 6.74 -38.83
N PRO A 147 -1.30 6.38 -37.91
CA PRO A 147 -0.85 5.01 -37.80
C PRO A 147 -1.99 4.11 -37.30
N PRO A 148 -2.16 2.90 -37.88
CA PRO A 148 -3.17 1.96 -37.43
C PRO A 148 -2.95 1.62 -35.95
N CYS A 149 -4.05 1.55 -35.18
CA CYS A 149 -4.06 1.18 -33.76
C CYS A 149 -3.41 2.16 -32.77
N ALA A 150 -2.99 3.35 -33.22
CA ALA A 150 -2.34 4.33 -32.34
C ALA A 150 -3.33 5.32 -31.70
N PHE A 151 -4.28 5.85 -32.48
CA PHE A 151 -5.23 6.87 -32.02
C PHE A 151 -6.66 6.34 -31.91
N ASP A 152 -7.07 5.48 -32.85
CA ASP A 152 -8.41 4.86 -32.86
C ASP A 152 -8.38 3.49 -32.16
N LEU A 153 -8.68 3.50 -30.86
CA LEU A 153 -8.76 2.29 -30.02
C LEU A 153 -9.97 1.39 -30.36
N ASP A 154 -10.88 1.87 -31.20
CA ASP A 154 -12.12 1.19 -31.56
C ASP A 154 -12.05 0.43 -32.89
N ASP A 155 -10.90 0.45 -33.57
CA ASP A 155 -10.71 -0.33 -34.80
C ASP A 155 -10.67 -1.84 -34.47
N PRO A 156 -11.60 -2.65 -35.00
CA PRO A 156 -11.66 -4.10 -34.77
C PRO A 156 -10.52 -4.87 -35.43
N SER A 157 -9.75 -4.25 -36.34
CA SER A 157 -8.58 -4.85 -36.97
C SER A 157 -7.32 -4.78 -36.09
N CYS A 158 -7.35 -3.95 -35.04
CA CYS A 158 -6.28 -3.85 -34.08
C CYS A 158 -6.35 -5.03 -33.13
N ASP A 159 -5.30 -5.85 -33.15
CA ASP A 159 -5.12 -6.97 -32.24
C ASP A 159 -4.88 -6.38 -30.84
N LYS A 160 -5.98 -6.04 -30.17
CA LYS A 160 -6.00 -5.83 -28.74
C LYS A 160 -5.52 -7.17 -28.22
N THR A 161 -4.28 -7.24 -27.75
CA THR A 161 -3.88 -8.31 -26.84
C THR A 161 -4.21 -7.82 -25.43
N PRO A 162 -5.48 -7.81 -24.97
CA PRO A 162 -5.66 -7.95 -23.54
C PRO A 162 -5.06 -9.32 -23.20
N LEU A 163 -4.49 -9.45 -22.01
CA LEU A 163 -4.22 -10.76 -21.42
C LEU A 163 -5.34 -11.72 -21.82
N SER A 164 -4.98 -12.82 -22.50
CA SER A 164 -5.93 -13.77 -23.09
C SER A 164 -7.09 -13.94 -22.11
N THR A 165 -8.33 -13.80 -22.58
CA THR A 165 -9.53 -13.93 -21.73
C THR A 165 -9.48 -15.19 -20.85
N LEU A 166 -8.80 -16.22 -21.34
CA LEU A 166 -8.47 -17.47 -20.65
C LEU A 166 -7.59 -17.28 -19.40
N ALA A 167 -6.60 -16.37 -19.43
CA ALA A 167 -5.76 -16.00 -18.29
C ALA A 167 -6.54 -15.27 -17.19
N ILE A 168 -7.47 -14.37 -17.57
CA ILE A 168 -8.33 -13.66 -16.61
C ILE A 168 -9.29 -14.66 -15.92
N VAL A 169 -9.89 -15.56 -16.70
CA VAL A 169 -10.76 -16.62 -16.17
C VAL A 169 -9.97 -17.57 -15.26
N ALA A 170 -8.76 -17.98 -15.65
CA ALA A 170 -7.91 -18.86 -14.85
C ALA A 170 -7.56 -18.23 -13.48
N LEU A 171 -7.20 -16.95 -13.45
CA LEU A 171 -6.93 -16.21 -12.22
C LEU A 171 -8.17 -16.13 -11.32
N GLY A 172 -9.33 -15.82 -11.90
CA GLY A 172 -10.60 -15.80 -11.18
C GLY A 172 -10.94 -17.15 -10.54
N THR A 173 -10.82 -18.24 -11.30
CA THR A 173 -11.09 -19.59 -10.77
C THR A 173 -10.09 -19.99 -9.69
N GLY A 174 -8.81 -19.67 -9.84
CA GLY A 174 -7.79 -19.98 -8.83
C GLY A 174 -8.07 -19.35 -7.48
N ILE A 175 -8.47 -18.08 -7.46
CA ILE A 175 -8.83 -17.36 -6.24
C ILE A 175 -10.05 -18.00 -5.56
N THR A 176 -11.07 -18.40 -6.34
CA THR A 176 -12.26 -19.05 -5.75
C THR A 176 -11.93 -20.39 -5.09
N PHE A 177 -11.08 -21.23 -5.70
CA PHE A 177 -10.67 -22.50 -5.10
C PHE A 177 -9.88 -22.31 -3.80
N ILE A 178 -9.00 -21.30 -3.75
CA ILE A 178 -8.25 -20.97 -2.53
C ILE A 178 -9.22 -20.55 -1.41
N MET A 179 -10.20 -19.71 -1.72
CA MET A 179 -11.21 -19.26 -0.75
C MET A 179 -12.02 -20.44 -0.19
N PHE A 180 -12.47 -21.36 -1.05
CA PHE A 180 -13.18 -22.57 -0.62
C PHE A 180 -12.30 -23.51 0.22
N GLY A 181 -11.02 -23.66 -0.15
CA GLY A 181 -10.05 -24.45 0.60
C GLY A 181 -9.84 -23.91 2.02
N VAL A 182 -9.62 -22.60 2.14
CA VAL A 182 -9.46 -21.93 3.44
C VAL A 182 -10.73 -22.03 4.28
N SER A 183 -11.92 -21.78 3.70
CA SER A 183 -13.17 -21.90 4.46
C SER A 183 -13.42 -23.32 4.96
N SER A 184 -13.17 -24.34 4.12
CA SER A 184 -13.32 -25.75 4.50
C SER A 184 -12.36 -26.13 5.63
N PHE A 185 -11.11 -25.69 5.55
CA PHE A 185 -10.11 -25.92 6.61
C PHE A 185 -10.52 -25.27 7.94
N LEU A 186 -10.99 -24.02 7.92
CA LEU A 186 -11.46 -23.31 9.12
C LEU A 186 -12.67 -24.01 9.74
N ILE A 187 -13.63 -24.47 8.93
CA ILE A 187 -14.80 -25.24 9.39
C ILE A 187 -14.35 -26.57 10.00
N PHE A 188 -13.47 -27.32 9.35
CA PHE A 188 -12.95 -28.58 9.87
C PHE A 188 -12.26 -28.40 11.23
N ARG A 189 -11.42 -27.37 11.37
CA ARG A 189 -10.75 -27.05 12.64
C ARG A 189 -11.76 -26.70 13.74
N LYS A 190 -12.81 -25.94 13.42
CA LYS A 190 -13.89 -25.61 14.35
C LYS A 190 -14.64 -26.87 14.80
N LEU A 191 -15.03 -27.72 13.86
CA LEU A 191 -15.76 -28.96 14.15
C LEU A 191 -14.92 -29.91 15.01
N MET A 192 -13.62 -30.03 14.75
CA MET A 192 -12.75 -30.90 15.54
C MET A 192 -12.59 -30.39 16.98
N LEU A 193 -12.49 -29.07 17.17
CA LEU A 193 -12.45 -28.45 18.49
C LEU A 193 -13.76 -28.63 19.26
N GLU A 194 -14.90 -28.53 18.59
CA GLU A 194 -16.22 -28.81 19.19
C GLU A 194 -16.39 -30.28 19.58
N LYS A 195 -15.90 -31.22 18.76
CA LYS A 195 -15.88 -32.65 19.10
C LYS A 195 -15.06 -32.93 20.36
N GLU A 196 -13.87 -32.34 20.50
CA GLU A 196 -13.08 -32.49 21.73
C GLU A 196 -13.81 -31.92 22.96
N LEU A 197 -14.47 -30.77 22.82
CA LEU A 197 -15.19 -30.13 23.92
C LEU A 197 -16.38 -30.98 24.39
N ALA A 198 -17.10 -31.58 23.44
CA ALA A 198 -18.24 -32.46 23.69
C ALA A 198 -17.86 -33.80 24.33
N SER A 199 -16.61 -34.25 24.17
CA SER A 199 -16.19 -35.56 24.71
C SER A 199 -16.24 -35.66 26.24
N MET A 200 -16.26 -34.53 26.99
CA MET A 200 -16.46 -34.46 28.46
C MET A 200 -15.65 -35.46 29.31
N LEU A 201 -14.54 -36.00 28.79
CA LEU A 201 -13.71 -37.08 29.38
C LEU A 201 -13.00 -36.70 30.69
N TRP A 202 -13.23 -35.49 31.20
CA TRP A 202 -12.61 -34.90 32.39
C TRP A 202 -13.57 -34.80 33.58
N ARG A 203 -14.83 -35.23 33.44
CA ARG A 203 -15.81 -35.27 34.54
C ARG A 203 -15.49 -36.44 35.47
N ILE A 204 -15.21 -36.14 36.74
CA ILE A 204 -15.13 -37.16 37.78
C ILE A 204 -16.55 -37.58 38.14
N ARG A 205 -16.81 -38.87 38.12
CA ARG A 205 -18.05 -39.46 38.63
C ARG A 205 -17.97 -39.56 40.15
N TRP A 206 -19.05 -39.23 40.87
CA TRP A 206 -19.07 -39.26 42.33
C TRP A 206 -18.75 -40.67 42.87
N GLU A 207 -19.09 -41.69 42.09
CA GLU A 207 -18.86 -43.10 42.37
C GLU A 207 -17.36 -43.49 42.34
N GLU A 208 -16.51 -42.65 41.77
CA GLU A 208 -15.05 -42.85 41.70
C GLU A 208 -14.30 -42.24 42.90
N LEU A 209 -14.99 -41.53 43.78
CA LEU A 209 -14.43 -40.91 45.00
C LEU A 209 -14.71 -41.81 46.22
N GLN A 210 -13.65 -42.34 46.83
CA GLN A 210 -13.74 -43.16 48.04
C GLN A 210 -13.53 -42.29 49.29
N PHE A 211 -14.46 -42.36 50.25
CA PHE A 211 -14.43 -41.60 51.49
C PHE A 211 -14.24 -42.54 52.68
N GLY A 212 -13.22 -42.29 53.52
CA GLY A 212 -12.96 -43.08 54.74
C GLY A 212 -11.61 -43.80 54.74
N ASN A 213 -11.17 -44.17 55.94
CA ASN A 213 -9.83 -44.68 56.21
C ASN A 213 -9.59 -46.04 55.51
N SER A 214 -8.72 -46.06 54.50
CA SER A 214 -8.34 -47.26 53.72
C SER A 214 -7.38 -48.19 54.48
N GLU A 215 -7.57 -48.40 55.79
CA GLU A 215 -6.79 -49.32 56.62
C GLU A 215 -7.64 -50.36 57.36
N ARG A 216 -8.84 -50.69 56.85
CA ARG A 216 -9.65 -51.78 57.41
C ARG A 216 -10.10 -52.82 56.39
N TYR A 217 -9.28 -53.14 55.38
CA TYR A 217 -9.56 -54.28 54.51
C TYR A 217 -8.54 -55.42 54.54
N HIS A 218 -7.53 -55.37 55.41
CA HIS A 218 -6.66 -56.53 55.65
C HIS A 218 -6.24 -56.66 57.12
N LYS A 219 -7.16 -57.07 58.01
CA LYS A 219 -6.84 -57.91 59.19
C LYS A 219 -8.05 -58.77 59.54
N GLY A 220 -7.91 -60.08 59.38
CA GLY A 220 -8.87 -61.05 59.86
C GLY A 220 -8.91 -61.12 61.39
N ALA A 221 -10.09 -61.53 61.88
CA ALA A 221 -10.40 -62.09 63.21
C ALA A 221 -9.97 -61.30 64.46
N GLY A 222 -10.96 -60.72 65.15
CA GLY A 222 -10.82 -60.26 66.53
C GLY A 222 -11.95 -59.35 66.97
N SER A 223 -12.94 -59.90 67.66
CA SER A 223 -14.07 -59.17 68.26
C SER A 223 -13.61 -58.13 69.28
N ARG A 224 -14.19 -56.92 69.25
CA ARG A 224 -14.70 -56.20 70.43
C ARG A 224 -15.45 -54.93 70.04
N LEU A 225 -16.67 -54.85 70.55
CA LEU A 225 -17.60 -53.73 70.46
C LEU A 225 -17.03 -52.51 71.21
N THR A 226 -17.06 -51.34 70.58
CA THR A 226 -17.21 -50.06 71.28
C THR A 226 -18.08 -49.11 70.44
N LEU A 227 -19.12 -48.61 71.11
CA LEU A 227 -20.17 -47.74 70.62
C LEU A 227 -19.68 -46.33 70.28
N SER A 228 -20.37 -45.75 69.30
CA SER A 228 -20.56 -44.33 69.04
C SER A 228 -19.33 -43.42 68.96
N LEU A 229 -19.06 -42.94 67.74
CA LEU A 229 -19.19 -41.50 67.50
C LEU A 229 -19.64 -41.26 66.06
N ARG A 230 -20.82 -40.65 65.98
CA ARG A 230 -21.42 -39.87 64.89
C ARG A 230 -20.42 -39.39 63.83
N GLY A 231 -20.79 -39.59 62.57
CA GLY A 231 -19.95 -39.41 61.39
C GLY A 231 -19.17 -38.09 61.33
N SER A 232 -17.90 -38.21 60.97
CA SER A 232 -17.10 -37.07 60.55
C SER A 232 -15.98 -37.54 59.62
N SER A 233 -16.10 -37.22 58.33
CA SER A 233 -15.08 -37.40 57.30
C SER A 233 -14.00 -36.31 57.44
N TYR A 234 -13.24 -36.38 58.52
CA TYR A 234 -12.04 -35.56 58.73
C TYR A 234 -10.82 -36.48 58.66
N GLY A 235 -10.16 -36.50 57.51
CA GLY A 235 -8.85 -37.13 57.40
C GLY A 235 -7.82 -36.27 58.09
N SER A 236 -7.16 -36.79 59.13
CA SER A 236 -6.02 -36.14 59.76
C SER A 236 -4.76 -36.44 58.93
N LEU A 237 -4.14 -35.40 58.36
CA LEU A 237 -2.86 -35.54 57.68
C LEU A 237 -1.74 -35.22 58.68
N MET A 238 -0.76 -36.12 58.80
CA MET A 238 0.38 -35.93 59.69
C MET A 238 1.27 -34.81 59.14
N THR A 239 1.49 -33.76 59.94
CA THR A 239 2.56 -32.80 59.67
C THR A 239 3.92 -33.45 59.98
N ALA A 240 4.99 -32.95 59.38
CA ALA A 240 6.36 -33.46 59.55
C ALA A 240 6.86 -33.50 61.02
N HIS A 241 6.11 -32.91 61.96
CA HIS A 241 6.39 -32.90 63.40
C HIS A 241 5.41 -33.74 64.25
N GLY A 242 4.66 -34.67 63.67
CA GLY A 242 3.98 -35.73 64.43
C GLY A 242 2.74 -35.29 65.24
N LYS A 243 2.22 -34.07 65.04
CA LYS A 243 0.91 -33.66 65.55
C LYS A 243 -0.15 -33.75 64.44
N TYR A 244 -1.23 -34.49 64.71
CA TYR A 244 -2.40 -34.57 63.83
C TYR A 244 -3.13 -33.23 63.84
N GLN A 245 -3.13 -32.51 62.73
CA GLN A 245 -4.03 -31.38 62.51
C GLN A 245 -4.96 -31.69 61.34
N ILE A 246 -6.24 -31.34 61.51
CA ILE A 246 -7.31 -31.59 60.55
C ILE A 246 -7.44 -30.35 59.68
N PHE A 247 -7.14 -30.45 58.38
CA PHE A 247 -7.12 -29.28 57.50
C PHE A 247 -8.20 -29.27 56.40
N ALA A 248 -8.81 -30.40 56.02
CA ALA A 248 -9.92 -30.42 55.06
C ALA A 248 -10.68 -31.77 55.03
N ASN A 249 -11.85 -31.80 54.39
CA ASN A 249 -12.52 -33.05 54.00
C ASN A 249 -11.71 -33.70 52.86
N THR A 250 -11.28 -34.96 53.03
CA THR A 250 -10.39 -35.66 52.09
C THR A 250 -11.04 -36.93 51.54
N GLY A 251 -10.65 -37.33 50.34
CA GLY A 251 -11.03 -38.61 49.75
C GLY A 251 -9.94 -39.16 48.83
N HIS A 252 -10.11 -40.40 48.37
CA HIS A 252 -9.18 -41.05 47.45
C HIS A 252 -9.77 -41.10 46.03
N PHE A 253 -8.99 -40.66 45.05
CA PHE A 253 -9.30 -40.76 43.62
C PHE A 253 -8.13 -41.42 42.88
N LYS A 254 -8.36 -42.59 42.27
CA LYS A 254 -7.35 -43.38 41.52
C LYS A 254 -6.01 -43.57 42.27
N GLY A 255 -6.07 -43.79 43.58
CA GLY A 255 -4.90 -44.00 44.44
C GLY A 255 -4.29 -42.73 45.06
N ASN A 256 -4.69 -41.53 44.64
CA ASN A 256 -4.19 -40.26 45.18
C ASN A 256 -5.18 -39.65 46.19
N VAL A 257 -4.65 -39.01 47.25
CA VAL A 257 -5.45 -38.26 48.22
C VAL A 257 -5.81 -36.89 47.65
N VAL A 258 -7.09 -36.62 47.51
CA VAL A 258 -7.64 -35.35 47.01
C VAL A 258 -8.40 -34.63 48.12
N ALA A 259 -8.33 -33.31 48.15
CA ALA A 259 -9.20 -32.49 49.00
C ALA A 259 -10.58 -32.41 48.34
N ILE A 260 -11.65 -32.37 49.12
CA ILE A 260 -13.02 -32.35 48.59
C ILE A 260 -13.72 -31.08 49.09
N LYS A 261 -13.91 -30.13 48.18
CA LYS A 261 -14.64 -28.89 48.44
C LYS A 261 -16.03 -28.98 47.86
N HIS A 262 -17.04 -29.01 48.72
CA HIS A 262 -18.43 -28.99 48.29
C HIS A 262 -18.84 -27.60 47.79
N VAL A 263 -19.54 -27.57 46.66
CA VAL A 263 -20.15 -26.36 46.10
C VAL A 263 -21.63 -26.39 46.45
N ASN A 264 -22.07 -25.48 47.32
CA ASN A 264 -23.45 -25.42 47.78
C ASN A 264 -24.34 -24.71 46.75
N LYS A 265 -24.63 -25.38 45.63
CA LYS A 265 -25.57 -24.92 44.59
C LYS A 265 -26.52 -26.05 44.20
N LYS A 266 -27.81 -25.75 44.07
CA LYS A 266 -28.85 -26.73 43.71
C LYS A 266 -28.72 -27.25 42.27
N ARG A 267 -28.16 -26.43 41.37
CA ARG A 267 -27.91 -26.78 39.96
C ARG A 267 -26.73 -25.97 39.42
N ILE A 268 -25.83 -26.64 38.71
CA ILE A 268 -24.74 -26.02 37.94
C ILE A 268 -24.98 -26.37 36.47
N GLU A 269 -25.23 -25.37 35.63
CA GLU A 269 -25.27 -25.54 34.18
C GLU A 269 -23.87 -25.27 33.61
N LEU A 270 -23.33 -26.24 32.88
CA LEU A 270 -22.05 -26.09 32.18
C LEU A 270 -22.29 -25.43 30.82
N THR A 271 -22.18 -24.11 30.75
CA THR A 271 -22.20 -23.37 29.48
C THR A 271 -20.87 -23.53 28.72
N ARG A 272 -20.87 -23.29 27.41
CA ARG A 272 -19.68 -23.38 26.53
C ARG A 272 -18.49 -22.56 27.05
N GLN A 273 -18.75 -21.39 27.62
CA GLN A 273 -17.72 -20.51 28.19
C GLN A 273 -17.06 -21.17 29.41
N VAL A 274 -17.86 -21.68 30.36
CA VAL A 274 -17.36 -22.39 31.55
C VAL A 274 -16.56 -23.64 31.17
N LEU A 275 -16.98 -24.38 30.14
CA LEU A 275 -16.24 -25.53 29.62
C LEU A 275 -14.87 -25.15 29.04
N PHE A 276 -14.80 -24.02 28.34
CA PHE A 276 -13.56 -23.52 27.76
C PHE A 276 -12.59 -23.05 28.86
N GLU A 277 -13.10 -22.35 29.87
CA GLU A 277 -12.34 -21.93 31.05
C GLU A 277 -11.83 -23.14 31.86
N LEU A 278 -12.66 -24.15 32.08
CA LEU A 278 -12.26 -25.39 32.77
C LEU A 278 -11.19 -26.17 31.97
N LYS A 279 -11.31 -26.23 30.63
CA LYS A 279 -10.26 -26.81 29.76
C LYS A 279 -8.97 -26.00 29.86
N HIS A 280 -9.06 -24.67 29.93
CA HIS A 280 -7.91 -23.79 30.10
C HIS A 280 -7.22 -24.06 31.44
N ILE A 281 -7.96 -24.04 32.56
CA ILE A 281 -7.43 -24.33 33.91
C ILE A 281 -6.78 -25.70 33.98
N LYS A 282 -7.37 -26.73 33.36
CA LYS A 282 -6.79 -28.08 33.31
C LYS A 282 -5.47 -28.14 32.54
N ASN A 283 -5.36 -27.40 31.43
CA ASN A 283 -4.18 -27.41 30.57
C ASN A 283 -3.04 -26.53 31.12
N VAL A 284 -3.32 -25.67 32.10
CA VAL A 284 -2.31 -24.97 32.89
C VAL A 284 -1.72 -25.95 33.91
N HIS A 285 -0.93 -26.92 33.42
CA HIS A 285 -0.09 -27.76 34.27
C HIS A 285 1.22 -27.01 34.53
N SER A 286 1.15 -25.98 35.38
CA SER A 286 2.32 -25.28 35.90
C SER A 286 2.65 -25.80 37.30
N THR A 287 3.95 -25.91 37.57
CA THR A 287 4.63 -26.64 38.66
C THR A 287 4.32 -26.18 40.11
N LEU A 288 3.28 -25.38 40.39
CA LEU A 288 3.08 -24.78 41.71
C LEU A 288 1.65 -24.75 42.32
N PRO A 289 0.57 -25.16 41.62
CA PRO A 289 -0.65 -25.61 42.33
C PRO A 289 -0.94 -27.10 42.10
N PRO A 290 -1.55 -27.81 43.08
CA PRO A 290 -1.96 -29.19 42.91
C PRO A 290 -2.89 -29.37 41.70
N PRO A 291 -2.70 -30.39 40.85
CA PRO A 291 -3.51 -30.59 39.66
C PRO A 291 -5.00 -30.71 39.99
N PHE A 292 -5.81 -29.92 39.27
CA PHE A 292 -7.26 -29.97 39.33
C PHE A 292 -7.77 -31.18 38.55
N PHE A 293 -8.32 -32.18 39.24
CA PHE A 293 -8.75 -33.42 38.58
C PHE A 293 -10.13 -33.31 37.92
N GLY A 294 -10.95 -32.33 38.31
CA GLY A 294 -12.26 -32.07 37.72
C GLY A 294 -13.35 -31.74 38.76
N PRO A 295 -14.50 -31.20 38.33
CA PRO A 295 -15.69 -31.13 39.15
C PRO A 295 -16.43 -32.47 39.13
N GLY A 296 -16.74 -32.99 40.31
CA GLY A 296 -17.70 -34.07 40.52
C GLY A 296 -19.10 -33.50 40.45
N ILE A 297 -19.76 -33.68 39.31
CA ILE A 297 -21.09 -33.15 39.05
C ILE A 297 -22.05 -34.33 39.00
N ASN A 298 -22.61 -34.75 40.13
CA ASN A 298 -23.77 -35.65 40.18
C ASN A 298 -24.77 -35.05 41.21
N PRO A 299 -26.00 -34.66 40.81
CA PRO A 299 -26.99 -34.18 41.76
C PRO A 299 -27.26 -35.25 42.84
N PRO A 300 -27.29 -34.90 44.15
CA PRO A 300 -27.30 -33.56 44.75
C PRO A 300 -25.92 -33.02 45.19
N ASN A 301 -24.82 -33.73 44.96
CA ASN A 301 -23.50 -33.39 45.50
C ASN A 301 -22.56 -32.85 44.41
N PHE A 302 -22.41 -31.52 44.37
CA PHE A 302 -21.39 -30.86 43.55
C PHE A 302 -20.10 -30.74 44.36
N CYS A 303 -19.00 -31.33 43.89
CA CYS A 303 -17.70 -31.20 44.53
C CYS A 303 -16.61 -30.81 43.54
N ILE A 304 -15.61 -30.11 44.05
CA ILE A 304 -14.36 -29.85 43.34
C ILE A 304 -13.27 -30.63 44.08
N ALA A 305 -12.49 -31.43 43.33
CA ALA A 305 -11.45 -32.29 43.89
C ALA A 305 -10.04 -31.84 43.41
N PRO A 306 -9.43 -30.84 44.06
CA PRO A 306 -8.02 -30.53 43.83
C PRO A 306 -7.12 -31.56 44.53
N ASN A 307 -5.90 -31.77 44.01
CA ASN A 307 -4.90 -32.55 44.74
C ASN A 307 -4.56 -31.88 46.08
N ILE A 308 -4.20 -32.66 47.10
CA ILE A 308 -3.94 -32.09 48.44
C ILE A 308 -2.52 -31.53 48.52
N CYS A 309 -2.37 -30.30 49.01
CA CYS A 309 -1.06 -29.73 49.33
C CYS A 309 -0.69 -30.13 50.77
N PRO A 310 0.43 -30.82 51.01
CA PRO A 310 0.78 -31.33 52.35
C PRO A 310 1.10 -30.22 53.37
N ARG A 311 1.29 -28.97 52.93
CA ARG A 311 1.56 -27.81 53.79
C ARG A 311 0.32 -26.99 54.18
N GLY A 312 -0.89 -27.38 53.74
CA GLY A 312 -2.12 -26.64 54.01
C GLY A 312 -2.28 -25.40 53.12
N ILE A 313 -3.30 -24.58 53.42
CA ILE A 313 -3.47 -23.27 52.77
C ILE A 313 -2.50 -22.25 53.37
N LEU A 314 -2.23 -21.15 52.67
CA LEU A 314 -1.33 -20.09 53.17
C LEU A 314 -1.75 -19.59 54.56
N GLN A 315 -3.05 -19.52 54.83
CA GLN A 315 -3.57 -19.17 56.16
C GLN A 315 -3.11 -20.17 57.24
N ASP A 316 -3.18 -21.48 56.96
CA ASP A 316 -2.73 -22.52 57.89
C ASP A 316 -1.23 -22.44 58.18
N ILE A 317 -0.44 -22.01 57.17
CA ILE A 317 1.00 -21.81 57.31
C ILE A 317 1.30 -20.58 58.18
N LEU A 318 0.48 -19.52 58.08
CA LEU A 318 0.63 -18.29 58.86
C LEU A 318 0.15 -18.43 60.32
N GLU A 319 -0.87 -19.27 60.57
CA GLU A 319 -1.39 -19.53 61.93
C GLU A 319 -0.53 -20.52 62.73
N ASN A 320 0.44 -21.17 62.09
CA ASN A 320 1.28 -22.15 62.75
C ASN A 320 2.56 -21.52 63.34
N ASP A 321 2.54 -21.25 64.64
CA ASP A 321 3.66 -20.68 65.41
C ASP A 321 4.95 -21.52 65.39
N SER A 322 4.88 -22.80 64.96
CA SER A 322 6.07 -23.65 64.83
C SER A 322 6.83 -23.45 63.51
N ILE A 323 6.25 -22.74 62.54
CA ILE A 323 6.86 -22.48 61.24
C ILE A 323 7.47 -21.07 61.25
N ASN A 324 8.79 -20.98 61.41
CA ASN A 324 9.51 -19.71 61.28
C ASN A 324 9.62 -19.30 59.80
N LEU A 325 8.72 -18.43 59.34
CA LEU A 325 8.77 -17.82 58.01
C LEU A 325 9.90 -16.78 57.96
N ASP A 326 10.92 -17.02 57.14
CA ASP A 326 12.04 -16.10 56.92
C ASP A 326 11.56 -14.76 56.33
N TRP A 327 12.25 -13.66 56.65
CA TRP A 327 11.87 -12.29 56.26
C TRP A 327 11.82 -12.14 54.74
N MET A 328 12.69 -12.83 54.02
CA MET A 328 12.70 -12.83 52.55
C MET A 328 11.41 -13.44 51.97
N PHE A 329 10.86 -14.49 52.60
CA PHE A 329 9.60 -15.11 52.16
C PHE A 329 8.39 -14.24 52.53
N ARG A 330 8.40 -13.58 53.69
CA ARG A 330 7.35 -12.62 54.08
C ARG A 330 7.29 -11.44 53.13
N TYR A 331 8.44 -10.91 52.72
CA TYR A 331 8.52 -9.80 51.79
C TYR A 331 8.01 -10.19 50.40
N SER A 332 8.33 -11.40 49.93
CA SER A 332 7.80 -11.97 48.70
C SER A 332 6.26 -12.05 48.72
N LEU A 333 5.69 -12.55 49.82
CA LEU A 333 4.24 -12.65 50.00
C LEU A 333 3.56 -11.27 50.01
N ILE A 334 4.14 -10.29 50.71
CA ILE A 334 3.57 -8.93 50.77
C ILE A 334 3.61 -8.29 49.38
N ASN A 335 4.71 -8.45 48.64
CA ASN A 335 4.86 -7.84 47.32
C ASN A 335 3.86 -8.44 46.29
N ASP A 336 3.60 -9.74 46.37
CA ASP A 336 2.58 -10.40 45.53
C ASP A 336 1.14 -10.02 45.92
N LEU A 337 0.89 -9.56 47.16
CA LEU A 337 -0.44 -9.14 47.64
C LEU A 337 -0.74 -7.66 47.34
N VAL A 338 0.30 -6.83 47.23
CA VAL A 338 0.19 -5.38 46.98
C VAL A 338 0.10 -5.05 45.48
N LYS A 339 0.50 -5.98 44.60
CA LYS A 339 0.25 -5.92 43.15
C LYS A 339 -1.12 -6.47 42.80
#